data_AF-A0A2G6H645-F1
#
_entry.id   AF-A0A2G6H645-F1
#
_cell.length_a   1.000
_cell.length_b   1.000
_cell.length_c   1.000
_cell.angle_alpha   90.00
_cell.angle_beta   90.00
_cell.angle_gamma   90.00
#
_symmetry.space_group_name_H-M   'P 1'
#
loop_
_entity.id
_entity.type
_entity.pdbx_description
1 polymer ?
#
loop_
_entity_poly.entity_id
_entity_poly.type
_entity_poly.pdbx_seq_one_letter_code
_entity_poly.pdbx_strand_id
1 'polypeptide(L)'
;MKVQYNFYATLLDGFQSYLSSSEIYQQYYGNSENPKISEEDFEKEQFQSLIDRINRVPFESEASDKGTAFNEVIDCIIENRKSEKWDIVSDKNNNTIVAGRVKNIEEKQVAQTFGFDLKLSVEIAKYLEGALTQQFVESVLPTQYGNVRLYGYIDQLMPFKVVDLKTTKSYKAFKYRNNWQHKVYPFCLLQNDMDITEFE
;
A
#
# COMPACT_ATOMS: atom_id res chain seq x y z
N MET A 1 -19.45 6.00 -20.65
CA MET A 1 -19.59 7.18 -19.77
C MET A 1 -18.34 8.03 -19.87
N LYS A 2 -18.45 9.36 -19.96
CA LYS A 2 -17.27 10.26 -19.95
C LYS A 2 -16.76 10.36 -18.51
N VAL A 3 -15.50 10.06 -18.25
CA VAL A 3 -14.84 10.25 -16.94
C VAL A 3 -14.43 11.72 -16.77
N GLN A 4 -14.63 12.29 -15.58
CA GLN A 4 -14.22 13.65 -15.24
C GLN A 4 -13.02 13.66 -14.28
N TYR A 5 -12.99 12.72 -13.34
CA TYR A 5 -11.97 12.68 -12.28
C TYR A 5 -11.36 11.27 -12.17
N ASN A 6 -10.13 11.19 -11.68
CA ASN A 6 -9.41 9.93 -11.49
C ASN A 6 -8.89 9.88 -10.05
N PHE A 7 -9.43 9.01 -9.22
CA PHE A 7 -8.99 8.82 -7.84
C PHE A 7 -8.45 7.41 -7.63
N TYR A 8 -7.20 7.33 -7.17
CA TYR A 8 -6.63 6.07 -6.72
C TYR A 8 -6.88 5.88 -5.22
N ALA A 9 -6.94 4.64 -4.74
CA ALA A 9 -7.28 4.36 -3.34
C ALA A 9 -6.46 5.17 -2.33
N THR A 10 -5.14 5.28 -2.51
CA THR A 10 -4.26 6.02 -1.58
C THR A 10 -4.32 7.55 -1.71
N LEU A 11 -5.02 8.10 -2.72
CA LEU A 11 -5.41 9.51 -2.75
C LEU A 11 -6.53 9.75 -1.73
N LEU A 12 -7.51 8.85 -1.67
CA LEU A 12 -8.61 8.92 -0.72
C LEU A 12 -8.11 8.74 0.73
N ASP A 13 -7.05 7.94 0.95
CA ASP A 13 -6.35 7.89 2.24
C ASP A 13 -5.78 9.25 2.65
N GLY A 14 -5.19 9.98 1.69
CA GLY A 14 -4.69 11.34 1.92
C GLY A 14 -5.82 12.30 2.28
N PHE A 15 -6.95 12.20 1.58
CA PHE A 15 -8.13 13.00 1.89
C PHE A 15 -8.71 12.68 3.27
N GLN A 16 -8.81 11.39 3.63
CA GLN A 16 -9.25 10.97 4.96
C GLN A 16 -8.30 11.45 6.05
N SER A 17 -6.99 11.41 5.81
CA SER A 17 -5.98 11.90 6.76
C SER A 17 -6.13 13.41 7.01
N TYR A 18 -6.44 14.18 5.96
CA TYR A 18 -6.76 15.59 6.10
C TYR A 18 -8.06 15.83 6.89
N LEU A 19 -9.14 15.10 6.59
CA LEU A 19 -10.41 15.21 7.33
C LEU A 19 -10.26 14.81 8.82
N SER A 20 -9.38 13.85 9.11
CA SER A 20 -9.09 13.35 10.45
C SER A 20 -7.88 14.04 11.10
N SER A 21 -7.43 15.19 10.59
CA SER A 21 -6.21 15.87 11.04
C SER A 21 -6.17 16.08 12.56
N SER A 22 -7.26 16.61 13.12
CA SER A 22 -7.40 16.83 14.57
C SER A 22 -7.33 15.52 15.36
N GLU A 23 -8.07 14.48 14.96
CA GLU A 23 -8.03 13.17 15.62
C GLU A 23 -6.61 12.58 15.60
N ILE A 24 -5.94 12.63 14.46
CA ILE A 24 -4.58 12.14 14.29
C ILE A 24 -3.62 12.96 15.18
N TYR A 25 -3.74 14.28 15.20
CA TYR A 25 -2.93 15.14 16.06
C TYR A 25 -3.06 14.73 17.53
N GLN A 26 -4.29 14.55 18.03
CA GLN A 26 -4.53 14.13 19.41
C GLN A 26 -3.92 12.75 19.72
N GLN A 27 -3.92 11.82 18.76
CA GLN A 27 -3.30 10.50 18.94
C GLN A 27 -1.77 10.57 19.13
N TYR A 28 -1.10 11.54 18.50
CA TYR A 28 0.36 11.68 18.57
C TYR A 28 0.83 12.68 19.63
N TYR A 29 0.07 13.76 19.84
CA TYR A 29 0.47 14.92 20.63
C TYR A 29 -0.48 15.26 21.78
N GLY A 30 -1.66 14.64 21.87
CA GLY A 30 -2.68 14.99 22.87
C GLY A 30 -2.24 14.79 24.33
N ASN A 31 -1.28 13.90 24.57
CA ASN A 31 -0.66 13.67 25.89
C ASN A 31 0.75 14.31 26.00
N SER A 32 1.14 15.15 25.05
CA SER A 32 2.45 15.80 25.05
C SER A 32 2.38 17.14 25.78
N GLU A 33 3.21 17.31 26.81
CA GLU A 33 3.31 18.59 27.53
C GLU A 33 3.94 19.69 26.66
N ASN A 34 4.76 19.32 25.68
CA ASN A 34 5.43 20.21 24.74
C ASN A 34 5.37 19.61 23.32
N PRO A 35 4.23 19.74 22.62
CA PRO A 35 4.07 19.21 21.28
C PRO A 35 5.05 19.90 20.32
N LYS A 36 5.60 19.14 19.37
CA LYS A 36 6.62 19.64 18.42
C LYS A 36 6.04 20.58 17.36
N ILE A 37 4.73 20.56 17.17
CA ILE A 37 3.98 21.31 16.17
C ILE A 37 2.63 21.69 16.76
N SER A 38 2.05 22.82 16.36
CA SER A 38 0.69 23.19 16.74
C SER A 38 -0.34 22.34 15.99
N GLU A 39 -1.56 22.22 16.51
CA GLU A 39 -2.63 21.50 15.81
C GLU A 39 -2.99 22.16 14.47
N GLU A 40 -2.98 23.50 14.43
CA GLU A 40 -3.22 24.28 13.21
C GLU A 40 -2.14 24.04 12.14
N ASP A 41 -0.87 24.03 12.55
CA ASP A 41 0.23 23.76 11.61
C ASP A 41 0.23 22.30 11.16
N PHE A 42 -0.15 21.36 12.03
CA PHE A 42 -0.33 19.97 11.65
C PHE A 42 -1.45 19.78 10.62
N GLU A 43 -2.59 20.48 10.77
CA GLU A 43 -3.66 20.47 9.78
C GLU A 43 -3.18 21.02 8.43
N LYS A 44 -2.41 22.12 8.43
CA LYS A 44 -1.79 22.67 7.21
C LYS A 44 -0.85 21.68 6.55
N GLU A 45 -0.06 20.93 7.32
CA GLU A 45 0.79 19.85 6.78
C GLU A 45 -0.04 18.71 6.16
N GLN A 46 -1.14 18.29 6.79
CA GLN A 46 -2.03 17.28 6.22
C GLN A 46 -2.69 17.77 4.92
N PHE A 47 -3.11 19.04 4.87
CA PHE A 47 -3.66 19.65 3.67
C PHE A 47 -2.63 19.69 2.55
N GLN A 48 -1.41 20.18 2.83
CA GLN A 48 -0.34 20.22 1.83
C GLN A 48 0.00 18.82 1.31
N SER A 49 0.05 17.82 2.19
CA SER A 49 0.27 16.41 1.82
C SER A 49 -0.82 15.88 0.87
N LEU A 50 -2.08 16.27 1.08
CA LEU A 50 -3.16 15.96 0.14
C LEU A 50 -2.94 16.64 -1.23
N ILE A 51 -2.61 17.93 -1.24
CA ILE A 51 -2.33 18.67 -2.48
C ILE A 51 -1.16 18.06 -3.25
N ASP A 52 -0.08 17.70 -2.56
CA ASP A 52 1.10 17.07 -3.16
C ASP A 52 0.75 15.72 -3.81
N ARG A 53 -0.14 14.93 -3.18
CA ARG A 53 -0.67 13.68 -3.76
C ARG A 53 -1.50 13.94 -5.01
N ILE A 54 -2.39 14.93 -4.99
CA ILE A 54 -3.18 15.35 -6.17
C ILE A 54 -2.24 15.72 -7.33
N ASN A 55 -1.18 16.45 -7.03
CA ASN A 55 -0.18 16.90 -8.00
C ASN A 55 0.86 15.82 -8.36
N ARG A 56 0.77 14.62 -7.79
CA ARG A 56 1.71 13.50 -7.98
C ARG A 56 3.16 13.90 -7.71
N VAL A 57 3.39 14.73 -6.69
CA VAL A 57 4.74 15.07 -6.25
C VAL A 57 5.43 13.78 -5.82
N PRO A 58 6.61 13.43 -6.39
CA PRO A 58 7.35 12.25 -5.97
C PRO A 58 7.70 12.34 -4.48
N PHE A 59 7.49 11.25 -3.76
CA PHE A 59 7.94 11.12 -2.38
C PHE A 59 8.72 9.81 -2.24
N GLU A 60 9.79 9.84 -1.45
CA GLU A 60 10.54 8.65 -1.08
C GLU A 60 10.31 8.37 0.40
N SER A 61 10.04 7.09 0.71
CA SER A 61 9.89 6.64 2.08
C SER A 61 10.45 5.24 2.20
N GLU A 62 11.44 5.06 3.06
CA GLU A 62 12.01 3.75 3.36
C GLU A 62 10.94 2.74 3.78
N ALA A 63 9.92 3.17 4.52
CA ALA A 63 8.81 2.30 4.92
C ALA A 63 7.96 1.84 3.71
N SER A 64 7.71 2.74 2.76
CA SER A 64 7.01 2.41 1.52
C SER A 64 7.83 1.49 0.62
N ASP A 65 9.13 1.76 0.51
CA ASP A 65 10.06 0.93 -0.27
C ASP A 65 10.20 -0.47 0.34
N LYS A 66 10.28 -0.57 1.68
CA LYS A 66 10.30 -1.85 2.40
C LYS A 66 9.03 -2.65 2.17
N GLY A 67 7.86 -2.01 2.20
CA GLY A 67 6.58 -2.66 1.89
C GLY A 67 6.55 -3.19 0.46
N THR A 68 7.00 -2.38 -0.50
CA THR A 68 7.11 -2.77 -1.92
C THR A 68 8.06 -3.96 -2.12
N ALA A 69 9.22 -3.94 -1.45
CA ALA A 69 10.18 -5.05 -1.49
C ALA A 69 9.59 -6.34 -0.91
N PHE A 70 8.82 -6.22 0.18
CA PHE A 70 8.17 -7.38 0.80
C PHE A 70 7.10 -7.98 -0.11
N ASN A 71 6.24 -7.16 -0.72
CA ASN A 71 5.24 -7.63 -1.69
C ASN A 71 5.90 -8.38 -2.84
N GLU A 72 6.96 -7.82 -3.43
CA GLU A 72 7.67 -8.50 -4.53
C GLU A 72 8.34 -9.82 -4.09
N VAL A 73 8.86 -9.91 -2.86
CA VAL A 73 9.39 -11.16 -2.31
C VAL A 73 8.30 -12.23 -2.27
N ILE A 74 7.13 -11.90 -1.74
CA ILE A 74 6.00 -12.84 -1.67
C ILE A 74 5.52 -13.22 -3.07
N ASP A 75 5.35 -12.24 -3.97
CA ASP A 75 4.90 -12.46 -5.34
C ASP A 75 5.87 -13.36 -6.12
N CYS A 76 7.18 -13.15 -5.97
CA CYS A 76 8.20 -14.02 -6.59
C CYS A 76 8.14 -15.46 -6.09
N ILE A 77 7.81 -15.68 -4.82
CA ILE A 77 7.65 -17.03 -4.25
C ILE A 77 6.39 -17.69 -4.81
N ILE A 78 5.26 -16.98 -4.84
CA ILE A 78 3.97 -17.49 -5.36
C ILE A 78 4.08 -17.85 -6.84
N GLU A 79 4.64 -16.96 -7.64
CA GLU A 79 4.72 -17.10 -9.10
C GLU A 79 5.93 -17.90 -9.57
N ASN A 80 6.81 -18.29 -8.65
CA ASN A 80 8.06 -19.00 -8.94
C ASN A 80 8.90 -18.30 -10.02
N ARG A 81 9.05 -16.96 -9.89
CA ARG A 81 9.81 -16.11 -10.82
C ARG A 81 10.92 -15.34 -10.11
N LYS A 82 11.82 -14.75 -10.91
CA LYS A 82 12.77 -13.75 -10.42
C LYS A 82 12.14 -12.36 -10.50
N SER A 83 12.58 -11.46 -9.63
CA SER A 83 12.21 -10.05 -9.71
C SER A 83 13.00 -9.34 -10.82
N GLU A 84 12.34 -8.39 -11.47
CA GLU A 84 12.97 -7.49 -12.45
C GLU A 84 13.64 -6.28 -11.79
N LYS A 85 13.20 -5.90 -10.58
CA LYS A 85 13.60 -4.66 -9.90
C LYS A 85 14.44 -4.91 -8.64
N TRP A 86 14.35 -6.11 -8.09
CA TRP A 86 15.00 -6.48 -6.84
C TRP A 86 15.93 -7.67 -7.05
N ASP A 87 17.14 -7.60 -6.48
CA ASP A 87 18.00 -8.75 -6.33
C ASP A 87 17.61 -9.46 -5.03
N ILE A 88 16.95 -10.61 -5.14
CA ILE A 88 16.38 -11.35 -4.00
C ILE A 88 17.23 -12.60 -3.76
N VAL A 89 17.88 -12.63 -2.59
CA VAL A 89 18.76 -13.73 -2.18
C VAL A 89 18.28 -14.30 -0.84
N SER A 90 18.09 -15.61 -0.78
CA SER A 90 17.73 -16.33 0.44
C SER A 90 18.94 -17.01 1.08
N ASP A 91 19.09 -16.89 2.40
CA ASP A 91 20.04 -17.66 3.21
C ASP A 91 19.27 -18.57 4.17
N LYS A 92 19.27 -19.87 3.85
CA LYS A 92 18.58 -20.91 4.64
C LYS A 92 19.22 -21.14 6.01
N ASN A 93 20.53 -20.91 6.15
CA ASN A 93 21.24 -21.13 7.42
C ASN A 93 20.87 -20.06 8.44
N ASN A 94 20.70 -18.82 7.96
CA ASN A 94 20.36 -17.68 8.81
C ASN A 94 18.85 -17.36 8.86
N ASN A 95 18.02 -18.13 8.15
CA ASN A 95 16.57 -17.91 8.04
C ASN A 95 16.21 -16.51 7.50
N THR A 96 16.94 -16.02 6.50
CA THR A 96 16.74 -14.67 5.97
C THR A 96 16.52 -14.65 4.46
N ILE A 97 15.74 -13.67 4.02
CA ILE A 97 15.69 -13.20 2.63
C ILE A 97 16.18 -11.75 2.62
N VAL A 98 17.08 -11.43 1.71
CA VAL A 98 17.54 -10.06 1.47
C VAL A 98 17.08 -9.63 0.09
N ALA A 99 16.32 -8.54 0.02
CA ALA A 99 15.91 -7.89 -1.22
C ALA A 99 16.72 -6.60 -1.40
N GLY A 100 17.58 -6.56 -2.42
CA GLY A 100 18.37 -5.40 -2.80
C GLY A 100 17.75 -4.64 -3.97
N ARG A 101 17.46 -3.35 -3.81
CA ARG A 101 16.93 -2.50 -4.89
C ARG A 101 18.02 -2.25 -5.93
N VAL A 102 17.81 -2.74 -7.15
CA VAL A 102 18.77 -2.58 -8.25
C VAL A 102 18.54 -1.20 -8.88
N LYS A 103 19.53 -0.30 -8.81
CA LYS A 103 19.47 1.00 -9.51
C LYS A 103 19.91 0.90 -10.96
N ASN A 104 20.98 0.13 -11.22
CA ASN A 104 21.51 -0.18 -12.54
C ASN A 104 21.88 -1.66 -12.58
N ILE A 105 21.23 -2.43 -13.47
CA ILE A 105 21.47 -3.87 -13.62
C ILE A 105 22.91 -4.12 -14.13
N GLU A 106 23.42 -3.24 -15.00
CA GLU A 106 24.76 -3.38 -15.61
C GLU A 106 25.90 -3.19 -14.60
N GLU A 107 25.74 -2.29 -13.62
CA GLU A 107 26.80 -1.95 -12.65
C GLU A 107 26.67 -2.73 -11.33
N LYS A 108 25.63 -3.57 -11.18
CA LYS A 108 25.29 -4.28 -9.93
C LYS A 108 25.26 -3.37 -8.69
N GLN A 109 24.94 -2.09 -8.85
CA GLN A 109 24.85 -1.17 -7.73
C GLN A 109 23.50 -1.31 -7.03
N VAL A 110 23.55 -1.85 -5.81
CA VAL A 110 22.40 -1.95 -4.91
C VAL A 110 22.29 -0.67 -4.10
N ALA A 111 21.15 0.01 -4.21
CA ALA A 111 20.94 1.29 -3.55
C ALA A 111 20.47 1.16 -2.10
N GLN A 112 19.72 0.10 -1.82
CA GLN A 112 19.07 -0.14 -0.55
C GLN A 112 18.78 -1.63 -0.43
N THR A 113 18.87 -2.16 0.79
CA THR A 113 18.56 -3.56 1.07
C THR A 113 17.54 -3.67 2.19
N PHE A 114 16.66 -4.66 2.09
CA PHE A 114 15.70 -5.00 3.13
C PHE A 114 15.80 -6.49 3.47
N GLY A 115 15.91 -6.77 4.77
CA GLY A 115 15.91 -8.13 5.29
C GLY A 115 14.52 -8.56 5.77
N PHE A 116 14.15 -9.79 5.45
CA PHE A 116 12.91 -10.44 5.85
C PHE A 116 13.18 -11.85 6.39
N ASP A 117 12.29 -12.38 7.21
CA ASP A 117 12.39 -13.76 7.72
C ASP A 117 11.97 -14.75 6.63
N LEU A 118 12.83 -15.73 6.33
CA LEU A 118 12.61 -16.70 5.26
C LEU A 118 11.41 -17.60 5.54
N LYS A 119 11.31 -18.18 6.74
CA LYS A 119 10.20 -19.06 7.12
C LYS A 119 8.88 -18.33 7.05
N LEU A 120 8.80 -17.13 7.64
CA LEU A 120 7.58 -16.33 7.62
C LEU A 120 7.16 -15.96 6.19
N SER A 121 8.12 -15.58 5.34
CA SER A 121 7.82 -15.22 3.95
C SER A 121 7.29 -16.42 3.17
N VAL A 122 7.84 -17.62 3.40
CA VAL A 122 7.35 -18.87 2.78
C VAL A 122 5.98 -19.26 3.32
N GLU A 123 5.72 -19.09 4.62
CA GLU A 123 4.40 -19.35 5.22
C GLU A 123 3.32 -18.43 4.65
N ILE A 124 3.61 -17.14 4.51
CA ILE A 124 2.70 -16.16 3.90
C ILE A 124 2.47 -16.49 2.43
N ALA A 125 3.52 -16.78 1.65
CA ALA A 125 3.38 -17.15 0.25
C ALA A 125 2.55 -18.42 0.06
N LYS A 126 2.71 -19.41 0.96
CA LYS A 126 1.90 -20.64 0.95
C LYS A 126 0.43 -20.36 1.31
N TYR A 127 0.17 -19.44 2.24
CA TYR A 127 -1.18 -19.02 2.56
C TYR A 127 -1.89 -18.33 1.38
N LEU A 128 -1.11 -17.63 0.54
CA LEU A 128 -1.55 -16.92 -0.66
C LEU A 128 -1.33 -17.73 -1.95
N GLU A 129 -1.14 -19.04 -1.84
CA GLU A 129 -0.89 -19.90 -3.00
C GLU A 129 -2.08 -19.83 -3.97
N GLY A 130 -1.78 -19.56 -5.25
CA GLY A 130 -2.78 -19.38 -6.29
C GLY A 130 -3.39 -17.98 -6.38
N ALA A 131 -2.92 -17.01 -5.56
CA ALA A 131 -3.29 -15.61 -5.72
C ALA A 131 -2.91 -15.07 -7.11
N LEU A 132 -3.76 -14.21 -7.66
CA LEU A 132 -3.34 -13.32 -8.75
C LEU A 132 -2.63 -12.12 -8.12
N THR A 133 -1.34 -11.95 -8.41
CA THR A 133 -0.54 -10.87 -7.80
C THR A 133 -0.67 -9.56 -8.58
N GLN A 134 -0.55 -8.41 -7.91
CA GLN A 134 -0.46 -7.07 -8.51
C GLN A 134 -1.57 -6.75 -9.53
N GLN A 135 -2.82 -7.10 -9.21
CA GLN A 135 -3.95 -6.96 -10.13
C GLN A 135 -4.45 -5.51 -10.19
N PHE A 136 -4.41 -4.93 -11.39
CA PHE A 136 -5.03 -3.63 -11.64
C PHE A 136 -6.56 -3.75 -11.65
N VAL A 137 -7.22 -2.89 -10.88
CA VAL A 137 -8.68 -2.80 -10.83
C VAL A 137 -9.15 -1.38 -11.02
N GLU A 138 -10.28 -1.22 -11.70
CA GLU A 138 -10.92 0.07 -11.89
C GLU A 138 -12.44 -0.04 -12.06
N SER A 139 -13.14 1.02 -11.71
CA SER A 139 -14.55 1.21 -12.08
C SER A 139 -14.93 2.69 -12.02
N VAL A 140 -16.09 3.05 -12.58
CA VAL A 140 -16.63 4.40 -12.61
C VAL A 140 -17.73 4.55 -11.56
N LEU A 141 -17.54 5.50 -10.64
CA LEU A 141 -18.53 5.95 -9.68
C LEU A 141 -19.19 7.25 -10.19
N PRO A 142 -20.49 7.23 -10.54
CA PRO A 142 -21.24 8.45 -10.84
C PRO A 142 -21.43 9.29 -9.58
N THR A 143 -21.18 10.61 -9.67
CA THR A 143 -21.43 11.55 -8.59
C THR A 143 -22.16 12.78 -9.12
N GLN A 144 -22.72 13.62 -8.23
CA GLN A 144 -23.34 14.89 -8.60
C GLN A 144 -22.36 15.87 -9.29
N TYR A 145 -21.05 15.71 -9.07
CA TYR A 145 -20.01 16.55 -9.65
C TYR A 145 -19.43 15.98 -10.95
N GLY A 146 -19.84 14.76 -11.34
CA GLY A 146 -19.33 14.04 -12.49
C GLY A 146 -18.88 12.63 -12.16
N ASN A 147 -18.53 11.89 -13.20
CA ASN A 147 -18.06 10.52 -13.11
C ASN A 147 -16.61 10.48 -12.62
N VAL A 148 -16.39 9.72 -11.56
CA VAL A 148 -15.08 9.49 -10.95
C VAL A 148 -14.62 8.09 -11.32
N ARG A 149 -13.47 7.95 -11.96
CA ARG A 149 -12.77 6.67 -12.11
C ARG A 149 -12.06 6.36 -10.80
N LEU A 150 -12.50 5.33 -10.11
CA LEU A 150 -11.82 4.74 -8.95
C LEU A 150 -10.90 3.63 -9.45
N TYR A 151 -9.66 3.59 -8.96
CA TYR A 151 -8.71 2.57 -9.41
C TYR A 151 -7.60 2.27 -8.38
N GLY A 152 -6.87 1.18 -8.62
CA GLY A 152 -5.66 0.84 -7.88
C GLY A 152 -5.11 -0.52 -8.27
N TYR A 153 -4.12 -0.99 -7.49
CA TYR A 153 -3.52 -2.30 -7.63
C TYR A 153 -3.77 -3.08 -6.36
N ILE A 154 -4.37 -4.26 -6.51
CA ILE A 154 -4.53 -5.25 -5.45
C ILE A 154 -3.22 -6.02 -5.34
N ASP A 155 -2.69 -6.17 -4.12
CA ASP A 155 -1.49 -6.97 -3.90
C ASP A 155 -1.74 -8.44 -4.24
N GLN A 156 -2.71 -9.09 -3.58
CA GLN A 156 -3.10 -10.47 -3.88
C GLN A 156 -4.62 -10.60 -3.98
N LEU A 157 -5.10 -11.04 -5.15
CA LEU A 157 -6.50 -11.38 -5.37
C LEU A 157 -6.68 -12.89 -5.24
N MET A 158 -7.38 -13.30 -4.19
CA MET A 158 -7.77 -14.69 -3.92
C MET A 158 -9.20 -14.94 -4.44
N PRO A 159 -9.64 -16.20 -4.59
CA PRO A 159 -10.96 -16.51 -5.15
C PRO A 159 -12.16 -15.83 -4.46
N PHE A 160 -12.05 -15.55 -3.16
CA PHE A 160 -13.15 -14.98 -2.36
C PHE A 160 -12.77 -13.71 -1.58
N LYS A 161 -11.51 -13.27 -1.67
CA LYS A 161 -11.03 -12.12 -0.89
C LYS A 161 -9.88 -11.39 -1.55
N VAL A 162 -9.74 -10.13 -1.16
CA VAL A 162 -8.57 -9.30 -1.42
C VAL A 162 -7.66 -9.39 -0.21
N VAL A 163 -6.36 -9.62 -0.43
CA VAL A 163 -5.35 -9.54 0.63
C VAL A 163 -4.39 -8.40 0.28
N ASP A 164 -4.22 -7.48 1.22
CA ASP A 164 -3.37 -6.30 1.13
C ASP A 164 -2.20 -6.45 2.11
N LEU A 165 -1.02 -6.74 1.56
CA LEU A 165 0.16 -7.00 2.38
C LEU A 165 0.71 -5.69 2.92
N LYS A 166 0.81 -5.61 4.25
CA LYS A 166 1.33 -4.43 4.95
C LYS A 166 2.46 -4.81 5.89
N THR A 167 3.58 -4.11 5.76
CA THR A 167 4.61 -4.08 6.80
C THR A 167 4.29 -2.97 7.81
N THR A 168 4.40 -3.25 9.10
CA THR A 168 4.24 -2.22 10.13
C THR A 168 5.31 -2.33 11.21
N LYS A 169 5.74 -1.18 11.74
CA LYS A 169 6.59 -1.12 12.94
C LYS A 169 5.80 -1.36 14.22
N SER A 170 4.49 -1.08 14.21
CA SER A 170 3.58 -1.30 15.34
C SER A 170 2.17 -1.59 14.85
N TYR A 171 1.55 -2.63 15.42
CA TYR A 171 0.17 -2.96 15.14
C TYR A 171 -0.77 -2.12 16.03
N LYS A 172 -1.80 -1.54 15.42
CA LYS A 172 -2.94 -0.92 16.13
C LYS A 172 -4.21 -1.54 15.59
N ALA A 173 -5.03 -2.10 16.47
CA ALA A 173 -6.32 -2.66 16.07
C ALA A 173 -7.18 -1.58 15.38
N PHE A 174 -7.94 -1.99 14.36
CA PHE A 174 -8.87 -1.13 13.60
C PHE A 174 -8.26 -0.02 12.74
N LYS A 175 -6.93 0.09 12.64
CA LYS A 175 -6.26 1.08 11.77
C LYS A 175 -6.71 1.00 10.30
N TYR A 176 -7.06 -0.19 9.83
CA TYR A 176 -7.53 -0.43 8.46
C TYR A 176 -8.81 0.31 8.09
N ARG A 177 -9.66 0.67 9.08
CA ARG A 177 -10.96 1.34 8.84
C ARG A 177 -10.83 2.71 8.19
N ASN A 178 -9.67 3.35 8.35
CA ASN A 178 -9.40 4.68 7.81
C ASN A 178 -8.73 4.64 6.43
N ASN A 179 -8.36 3.45 5.94
CA ASN A 179 -7.81 3.28 4.60
C ASN A 179 -8.95 3.05 3.60
N TRP A 180 -8.76 3.39 2.34
CA TRP A 180 -9.79 3.30 1.29
C TRP A 180 -9.64 2.08 0.39
N GLN A 181 -8.52 1.36 0.48
CA GLN A 181 -8.29 0.12 -0.28
C GLN A 181 -9.42 -0.91 -0.04
N HIS A 182 -9.84 -1.09 1.23
CA HIS A 182 -10.94 -1.99 1.60
C HIS A 182 -12.33 -1.56 1.12
N LYS A 183 -12.46 -0.37 0.53
CA LYS A 183 -13.71 0.12 -0.10
C LYS A 183 -13.59 0.13 -1.61
N VAL A 184 -12.48 0.68 -2.11
CA VAL A 184 -12.25 0.89 -3.54
C VAL A 184 -12.08 -0.44 -4.27
N TYR A 185 -11.28 -1.38 -3.74
CA TYR A 185 -11.01 -2.63 -4.44
C TYR A 185 -12.27 -3.51 -4.53
N PRO A 186 -13.00 -3.79 -3.43
CA PRO A 186 -14.29 -4.47 -3.52
C PRO A 186 -15.29 -3.79 -4.45
N PHE A 187 -15.40 -2.45 -4.40
CA PHE A 187 -16.27 -1.71 -5.31
C PHE A 187 -15.89 -1.96 -6.78
N CYS A 188 -14.61 -1.89 -7.13
CA CYS A 188 -14.16 -2.12 -8.50
C CYS A 188 -14.43 -3.57 -8.93
N LEU A 189 -14.17 -4.55 -8.07
CA LEU A 189 -14.43 -5.96 -8.37
C LEU A 189 -15.93 -6.23 -8.62
N LEU A 190 -16.80 -5.74 -7.74
CA LEU A 190 -18.25 -5.89 -7.87
C LEU A 190 -18.80 -5.27 -9.14
N GLN A 191 -18.29 -4.11 -9.56
CA GLN A 191 -18.71 -3.47 -10.80
C GLN A 191 -18.22 -4.18 -12.07
N ASN A 192 -17.28 -5.12 -11.94
CA ASN A 192 -16.77 -5.96 -13.02
C ASN A 192 -17.22 -7.42 -12.84
N ASP A 193 -18.38 -7.64 -12.22
CA ASP A 193 -19.02 -8.96 -12.05
C ASP A 193 -18.20 -9.99 -11.25
N MET A 194 -17.29 -9.51 -10.39
CA MET A 194 -16.57 -10.33 -9.41
C MET A 194 -17.14 -10.10 -8.01
N ASP A 195 -17.89 -11.09 -7.50
CA ASP A 195 -18.50 -11.05 -6.16
C ASP A 195 -17.47 -11.33 -5.05
N ILE A 196 -16.53 -10.40 -4.90
CA ILE A 196 -15.44 -10.45 -3.92
C ILE A 196 -15.51 -9.18 -3.08
N THR A 197 -15.98 -9.33 -1.83
CA THR A 197 -16.15 -8.21 -0.90
C THR A 197 -15.27 -8.29 0.34
N GLU A 198 -14.71 -9.47 0.61
CA GLU A 198 -13.82 -9.69 1.75
C GLU A 198 -12.45 -9.03 1.49
N PHE A 199 -11.92 -8.36 2.51
CA PHE A 199 -10.64 -7.65 2.47
C PHE A 199 -9.86 -7.93 3.76
N GLU A 200 -8.61 -8.36 3.60
CA GLU A 200 -7.66 -8.69 4.67
C GLU A 200 -6.41 -7.80 4.61
#